data_AF-A0A5C5ZI51-F1
#
_entry.id   AF-A0A5C5ZI51-F1
#
_cell.length_a   1.000
_cell.length_b   1.000
_cell.length_c   1.000
_cell.angle_alpha   90.00
_cell.angle_beta   90.00
_cell.angle_gamma   90.00
#
_symmetry.space_group_name_H-M   'P 1'
#
loop_
_entity.id
_entity.type
_entity.pdbx_description
1 polymer ?
#
loop_
_entity_poly.entity_id
_entity_poly.type
_entity_poly.pdbx_seq_one_letter_code
_entity_poly.pdbx_strand_id
1 'polypeptide(L)'
;MNDPSASSTPQVPPAQTAGDGWEDCAPGQLAALGGRLRARSARRRWAVQGVGLAACVLLAAGVWGVSTLSAEEPPAARINCRECRKHFEAYEAFLTSKFWEADAKFEKGLARSMDAHLTRCNRCRNRFSDRFPGVLPTTVAMALPLVLYAQRRRRR
;
A
#
# COMPACT_ATOMS: atom_id res chain seq x y z
N MET A 1 -63.25 -13.58 34.70
CA MET A 1 -62.27 -13.51 33.60
C MET A 1 -61.67 -12.11 33.66
N ASN A 2 -60.48 -12.00 34.26
CA ASN A 2 -59.88 -10.74 34.70
C ASN A 2 -58.96 -10.18 33.59
N ASP A 3 -59.24 -8.94 33.15
CA ASP A 3 -58.39 -7.73 33.09
C ASP A 3 -56.85 -7.85 33.06
N PRO A 4 -56.10 -6.81 32.61
CA PRO A 4 -56.15 -6.10 31.33
C PRO A 4 -54.72 -5.81 30.81
N SER A 5 -54.63 -5.20 29.63
CA SER A 5 -53.40 -4.69 29.00
C SER A 5 -52.58 -3.77 29.93
N ALA A 6 -51.42 -4.24 30.39
CA ALA A 6 -50.40 -3.41 31.04
C ALA A 6 -49.67 -2.56 29.98
N SER A 7 -50.19 -1.36 29.73
CA SER A 7 -49.49 -0.32 28.97
C SER A 7 -48.39 0.27 29.83
N SER A 8 -47.17 -0.20 29.63
CA SER A 8 -45.96 0.39 30.23
C SER A 8 -45.63 1.69 29.51
N THR A 9 -46.24 2.79 29.94
CA THR A 9 -45.86 4.14 29.52
C THR A 9 -44.43 4.41 30.00
N PRO A 10 -43.49 4.80 29.13
CA PRO A 10 -42.15 5.21 29.56
C PRO A 10 -42.28 6.39 30.51
N GLN A 11 -41.87 6.18 31.76
CA GLN A 11 -41.75 7.25 32.75
C GLN A 11 -40.65 8.20 32.25
N VAL A 12 -41.06 9.31 31.62
CA VAL A 12 -40.15 10.42 31.31
C VAL A 12 -39.78 11.03 32.66
N PRO A 13 -38.50 11.02 33.06
CA PRO A 13 -38.07 11.65 34.30
C PRO A 13 -38.51 13.11 34.28
N PRO A 14 -38.99 13.67 35.41
CA PRO A 14 -39.44 15.04 35.46
C PRO A 14 -38.34 15.95 34.92
N ALA A 15 -38.71 16.82 33.98
CA ALA A 15 -37.83 17.81 33.40
C ALA A 15 -37.19 18.59 34.56
N GLN A 16 -35.90 18.34 34.77
CA GLN A 16 -35.09 19.17 35.65
C GLN A 16 -35.14 20.56 35.03
N THR A 17 -35.85 21.47 35.68
CA THR A 17 -35.79 22.89 35.39
C THR A 17 -34.31 23.25 35.43
N ALA A 18 -33.74 23.57 34.27
CA ALA A 18 -32.41 24.12 34.15
C ALA A 18 -32.44 25.46 34.87
N GLY A 19 -32.20 25.43 36.17
CA GLY A 19 -31.80 26.61 36.89
C GLY A 19 -30.49 27.05 36.25
N ASP A 20 -30.41 28.33 35.89
CA ASP A 20 -29.17 29.03 35.55
C ASP A 20 -28.23 29.14 36.78
N GLY A 21 -28.26 28.12 37.65
CA GLY A 21 -27.40 27.96 38.80
C GLY A 21 -26.08 27.41 38.32
N TRP A 22 -25.09 28.30 38.22
CA TRP A 22 -23.72 27.93 38.55
C TRP A 22 -23.68 27.55 40.04
N GLU A 23 -24.36 26.47 40.42
CA GLU A 23 -24.28 25.95 41.76
C GLU A 23 -22.87 25.41 41.97
N ASP A 24 -22.29 25.73 43.13
CA ASP A 24 -20.98 25.26 43.51
C ASP A 24 -20.96 23.73 43.44
N CYS A 25 -20.22 23.21 42.46
CA CYS A 25 -20.02 21.79 42.31
C CYS A 25 -19.46 21.22 43.62
N ALA A 26 -20.08 20.14 44.11
CA ALA A 26 -19.61 19.46 45.31
C ALA A 26 -18.11 19.16 45.20
N PRO A 27 -17.32 19.47 46.25
CA PRO A 27 -15.86 19.36 46.19
C PRO A 27 -15.45 17.95 45.77
N GLY A 28 -14.64 17.85 44.73
CA GLY A 28 -14.12 16.58 44.19
C GLY A 28 -14.81 16.05 42.93
N GLN A 29 -15.96 16.59 42.50
CA GLN A 29 -16.60 16.13 41.24
C GLN A 29 -15.75 16.41 40.00
N LEU A 30 -15.13 17.59 39.91
CA LEU A 30 -14.21 17.94 38.81
C LEU A 30 -12.97 17.03 38.78
N ALA A 31 -12.43 16.70 39.95
CA ALA A 31 -11.30 15.78 40.07
C ALA A 31 -11.67 14.35 39.63
N ALA A 32 -12.87 13.87 39.99
CA ALA A 32 -13.39 12.58 39.57
C ALA A 32 -13.59 12.51 38.04
N LEU A 33 -14.06 13.59 37.43
CA LEU A 33 -14.23 13.71 35.97
C LEU A 33 -12.88 13.68 35.24
N GLY A 34 -11.89 14.41 35.76
CA GLY A 34 -10.51 14.37 35.27
C GLY A 34 -9.88 12.97 35.37
N GLY A 35 -10.13 12.25 36.47
CA GLY A 35 -9.68 10.87 36.66
C GLY A 35 -10.26 9.89 35.63
N ARG A 36 -11.57 9.99 35.35
CA ARG A 36 -12.26 9.15 34.34
C ARG A 36 -11.75 9.43 32.93
N LEU A 37 -11.49 10.69 32.58
CA LEU A 37 -10.94 11.06 31.27
C LEU A 37 -9.51 10.55 31.09
N ARG A 38 -8.64 10.69 32.11
CA ARG A 38 -7.28 10.13 32.07
C ARG A 38 -7.29 8.60 31.93
N ALA A 39 -8.10 7.89 32.73
CA ALA A 39 -8.21 6.43 32.66
C ALA A 39 -8.70 5.94 31.30
N ARG A 40 -9.67 6.64 30.68
CA ARG A 40 -10.17 6.32 29.34
C ARG A 40 -9.14 6.59 28.24
N SER A 41 -8.39 7.70 28.36
CA SER A 41 -7.33 8.04 27.41
C SER A 41 -6.15 7.07 27.46
N ALA A 42 -5.78 6.59 28.65
CA ALA A 42 -4.72 5.60 28.83
C ALA A 42 -5.06 4.31 28.09
N ARG A 43 -6.25 3.73 28.32
CA ARG A 43 -6.69 2.50 27.62
C ARG A 43 -6.71 2.65 26.10
N ARG A 44 -7.08 3.84 25.59
CA ARG A 44 -7.06 4.13 24.15
C ARG A 44 -5.64 4.13 23.56
N ARG A 45 -4.63 4.64 24.29
CA ARG A 45 -3.25 4.62 23.82
C ARG A 45 -2.70 3.19 23.69
N TRP A 46 -2.99 2.33 24.67
CA TRP A 46 -2.60 0.92 24.62
C TRP A 46 -3.27 0.16 23.48
N ALA A 47 -4.58 0.39 23.24
CA ALA A 47 -5.30 -0.26 22.15
C ALA A 47 -4.81 0.17 20.76
N VAL A 48 -4.41 1.43 20.58
CA VAL A 48 -3.98 1.95 19.27
C VAL A 48 -2.52 1.60 18.96
N GLN A 49 -1.64 1.50 19.96
CA GLN A 49 -0.25 1.13 19.74
C GLN A 49 -0.07 -0.37 19.40
N GLY A 50 -0.92 -1.26 19.91
CA GLY A 50 -0.82 -2.69 19.61
C GLY A 50 -1.19 -3.08 18.17
N VAL A 51 -2.14 -2.37 17.56
CA VAL A 51 -2.66 -2.70 16.22
C VAL A 51 -1.72 -2.22 15.10
N GLY A 52 -0.97 -1.13 15.32
CA GLY A 52 -0.08 -0.56 14.29
C GLY A 52 1.14 -1.42 13.96
N LEU A 53 1.71 -2.10 14.97
CA LEU A 53 2.92 -2.93 14.81
C LEU A 53 2.63 -4.25 14.07
N ALA A 54 1.49 -4.90 14.35
CA ALA A 54 1.12 -6.15 13.71
C ALA A 54 0.95 -6.02 12.18
N ALA A 55 0.42 -4.89 11.71
CA ALA A 55 0.23 -4.64 10.28
C ALA A 55 1.56 -4.42 9.52
N CYS A 56 2.58 -3.84 10.17
CA CYS A 56 3.88 -3.62 9.53
C CYS A 56 4.69 -4.92 9.39
N VAL A 57 4.59 -5.82 10.38
CA VAL A 57 5.27 -7.12 10.34
C VAL A 57 4.70 -8.01 9.24
N LEU A 58 3.38 -8.02 9.04
CA LEU A 58 2.74 -8.79 7.97
C LEU A 58 3.11 -8.28 6.56
N LEU A 59 3.24 -6.97 6.38
CA LEU A 59 3.69 -6.40 5.10
C LEU A 59 5.17 -6.71 4.81
N ALA A 60 6.04 -6.68 5.84
CA ALA A 60 7.44 -7.04 5.68
C ALA A 60 7.62 -8.54 5.32
N ALA A 61 6.87 -9.43 5.97
CA ALA A 61 6.93 -10.87 5.70
C ALA A 61 6.36 -11.24 4.31
N GLY A 62 5.30 -10.55 3.86
CA GLY A 62 4.69 -10.79 2.55
C GLY A 62 5.62 -10.45 1.37
N VAL A 63 6.42 -9.39 1.47
CA VAL A 63 7.36 -8.99 0.40
C VAL A 63 8.52 -9.98 0.26
N TRP A 64 8.98 -10.56 1.37
CA TRP A 64 10.04 -11.57 1.35
C TRP A 64 9.53 -12.95 0.87
N GLY A 65 8.34 -13.37 1.30
CA GLY A 65 7.80 -14.70 0.96
C GLY A 65 7.46 -14.89 -0.51
N VAL A 66 7.03 -13.83 -1.22
CA VAL A 66 6.73 -13.91 -2.65
C VAL A 66 8.01 -13.89 -3.50
N SER A 67 9.09 -13.30 -3.00
CA SER A 67 10.36 -13.20 -3.73
C SER A 67 11.14 -14.52 -3.77
N THR A 68 10.89 -15.46 -2.84
CA THR A 68 11.62 -16.74 -2.79
C THR A 68 10.93 -17.88 -3.55
N LEU A 69 9.61 -17.82 -3.75
CA LEU A 69 8.85 -18.85 -4.47
C LEU A 69 8.95 -18.74 -6.01
N SER A 70 9.51 -17.64 -6.54
CA SER A 70 9.79 -17.46 -7.98
C SER A 70 11.28 -17.39 -8.30
N ALA A 71 12.13 -17.99 -7.47
CA ALA A 71 13.54 -18.20 -7.78
C ALA A 71 13.73 -19.36 -8.78
N GLU A 72 13.02 -19.35 -9.91
CA GLU A 72 13.67 -19.85 -11.12
C GLU A 72 14.79 -18.86 -11.38
N GLU A 73 16.02 -19.28 -11.07
CA GLU A 73 17.24 -18.52 -11.32
C GLU A 73 17.14 -17.93 -12.73
N PRO A 74 16.96 -16.60 -12.88
CA PRO A 74 16.80 -16.02 -14.20
C PRO A 74 18.07 -16.39 -14.94
N PRO A 75 17.99 -17.14 -16.06
CA PRO A 75 19.13 -17.76 -16.70
C PRO A 75 20.20 -16.71 -16.83
N ALA A 76 21.31 -16.88 -16.09
CA ALA A 76 22.30 -15.84 -15.85
C ALA A 76 22.56 -15.13 -17.18
N ALA A 77 22.20 -13.84 -17.27
CA ALA A 77 22.20 -13.12 -18.54
C ALA A 77 23.56 -13.27 -19.21
N ARG A 78 23.69 -14.21 -20.15
CA ARG A 78 24.97 -14.61 -20.75
C ARG A 78 25.42 -13.61 -21.83
N ILE A 79 24.72 -12.49 -21.97
CA ILE A 79 25.00 -11.51 -23.00
C ILE A 79 26.06 -10.52 -22.50
N ASN A 80 27.17 -10.46 -23.25
CA ASN A 80 28.22 -9.48 -23.00
C ASN A 80 27.85 -8.10 -23.60
N CYS A 81 28.54 -7.03 -23.18
CA CYS A 81 28.26 -5.67 -23.68
C CYS A 81 28.44 -5.52 -25.21
N ARG A 82 29.27 -6.35 -25.84
CA ARG A 82 29.51 -6.29 -27.29
C ARG A 82 28.33 -6.89 -28.05
N GLU A 83 27.81 -8.01 -27.57
CA GLU A 83 26.67 -8.73 -28.12
C GLU A 83 25.36 -7.97 -27.87
N CYS A 84 25.17 -7.44 -26.66
CA CYS A 84 24.04 -6.59 -26.31
C CYS A 84 23.85 -5.46 -27.35
N ARG A 85 24.94 -4.78 -27.73
CA ARG A 85 24.92 -3.70 -28.73
C ARG A 85 24.53 -4.15 -30.14
N LYS A 86 24.82 -5.40 -30.53
CA LYS A 86 24.43 -5.92 -31.85
C LYS A 86 22.92 -6.12 -31.96
N HIS A 87 22.25 -6.35 -30.84
CA HIS A 87 20.82 -6.65 -30.79
C HIS A 87 19.94 -5.43 -30.47
N PHE A 88 20.52 -4.22 -30.41
CA PHE A 88 19.78 -3.00 -30.06
C PHE A 88 18.59 -2.73 -30.99
N GLU A 89 18.77 -2.79 -32.30
CA GLU A 89 17.71 -2.53 -33.28
C GLU A 89 16.64 -3.63 -33.25
N ALA A 90 17.04 -4.89 -33.14
CA ALA A 90 16.10 -6.01 -33.02
C ALA A 90 15.28 -5.93 -31.71
N TYR A 91 15.90 -5.48 -30.62
CA TYR A 91 15.24 -5.30 -29.34
C TYR A 91 14.31 -4.08 -29.34
N GLU A 92 14.67 -2.99 -30.01
CA GLU A 92 13.77 -1.85 -30.21
C GLU A 92 12.55 -2.25 -31.05
N ALA A 93 12.77 -2.91 -32.20
CA ALA A 93 11.69 -3.44 -33.02
C ALA A 93 10.78 -4.38 -32.21
N PHE A 94 11.35 -5.21 -31.33
CA PHE A 94 10.57 -6.05 -30.41
C PHE A 94 9.72 -5.21 -29.44
N LEU A 95 10.26 -4.12 -28.88
CA LEU A 95 9.52 -3.24 -27.96
C LEU A 95 8.45 -2.39 -28.65
N THR A 96 8.68 -1.97 -29.91
CA THR A 96 7.77 -1.10 -30.66
C THR A 96 6.77 -1.86 -31.51
N SER A 97 7.08 -3.11 -31.86
CA SER A 97 6.12 -4.01 -32.49
C SER A 97 4.88 -4.13 -31.61
N LYS A 98 3.72 -3.77 -32.17
CA LYS A 98 2.46 -4.02 -31.48
C LYS A 98 2.37 -5.52 -31.27
N PHE A 99 2.22 -5.89 -30.00
CA PHE A 99 2.29 -7.18 -29.28
C PHE A 99 1.82 -8.49 -29.97
N TRP A 100 1.38 -8.45 -31.23
CA TRP A 100 0.71 -9.54 -31.94
C TRP A 100 1.33 -9.90 -33.30
N GLU A 101 2.20 -9.07 -33.88
CA GLU A 101 2.75 -9.29 -35.24
C GLU A 101 4.27 -9.33 -35.32
N ALA A 102 4.96 -9.15 -34.19
CA ALA A 102 6.41 -9.25 -34.14
C ALA A 102 6.82 -10.68 -34.51
N ASP A 103 7.48 -10.80 -35.66
CA ASP A 103 8.08 -12.03 -36.16
C ASP A 103 8.59 -12.90 -35.01
N ALA A 104 8.12 -14.15 -34.96
CA ALA A 104 8.51 -15.19 -34.01
C ALA A 104 10.03 -15.49 -33.95
N LYS A 105 10.85 -14.70 -34.64
CA LYS A 105 12.30 -14.81 -34.74
C LYS A 105 13.06 -14.09 -33.62
N PHE A 106 12.48 -13.10 -32.94
CA PHE A 106 13.16 -12.56 -31.76
C PHE A 106 12.96 -13.52 -30.59
N GLU A 107 13.98 -14.34 -30.33
CA GLU A 107 13.93 -15.36 -29.31
C GLU A 107 13.59 -14.73 -27.95
N LYS A 108 12.48 -15.16 -27.34
CA LYS A 108 12.01 -14.63 -26.06
C LYS A 108 13.10 -14.68 -24.96
N GLY A 109 14.01 -15.66 -25.05
CA GLY A 109 15.17 -15.77 -24.16
C GLY A 109 16.19 -14.64 -24.33
N LEU A 110 16.41 -14.17 -25.56
CA LEU A 110 17.31 -13.06 -25.86
C LEU A 110 16.73 -11.73 -25.35
N ALA A 111 15.42 -11.51 -25.51
CA ALA A 111 14.74 -10.33 -24.95
C ALA A 111 14.93 -10.20 -23.44
N ARG A 112 14.71 -11.31 -22.71
CA ARG A 112 14.93 -11.36 -21.25
C ARG A 112 16.39 -11.13 -20.88
N SER A 113 17.32 -11.69 -21.65
CA SER A 113 18.76 -11.50 -21.42
C SER A 113 19.19 -10.05 -21.62
N MET A 114 18.64 -9.38 -22.63
CA MET A 114 18.89 -7.95 -22.87
C MET A 114 18.29 -7.07 -21.78
N ASP A 115 17.04 -7.32 -21.38
CA ASP A 115 16.38 -6.57 -20.31
C ASP A 115 17.17 -6.68 -18.99
N ALA A 116 17.59 -7.90 -18.63
CA ALA A 116 18.44 -8.15 -17.46
C ALA A 116 19.80 -7.44 -17.57
N HIS A 117 20.41 -7.40 -18.76
CA HIS A 117 21.69 -6.71 -18.97
C HIS A 117 21.54 -5.18 -18.88
N LEU A 118 20.53 -4.60 -19.50
CA LEU A 118 20.26 -3.16 -19.47
C LEU A 118 19.89 -2.68 -18.06
N THR A 119 19.28 -3.54 -17.25
CA THR A 119 19.01 -3.26 -15.83
C THR A 119 20.29 -3.17 -14.99
N ARG A 120 21.32 -3.98 -15.30
CA ARG A 120 22.58 -4.04 -14.53
C ARG A 120 23.69 -3.13 -15.07
N CYS A 121 23.75 -2.93 -16.39
CA CYS A 121 24.83 -2.20 -17.05
C CYS A 121 24.38 -0.80 -17.49
N ASN A 122 24.64 0.19 -16.64
CA ASN A 122 24.30 1.60 -16.91
C ASN A 122 24.89 2.12 -18.24
N ARG A 123 26.07 1.64 -18.66
CA ARG A 123 26.71 2.06 -19.91
C ARG A 123 25.92 1.62 -21.15
N CYS A 124 25.46 0.37 -21.17
CA CYS A 124 24.61 -0.14 -22.26
C CYS A 124 23.23 0.52 -22.21
N ARG A 125 22.67 0.72 -21.02
CA ARG A 125 21.38 1.40 -20.83
C ARG A 125 21.39 2.81 -21.38
N ASN A 126 22.34 3.65 -20.96
CA ASN A 126 22.42 5.04 -21.42
C ASN A 126 22.61 5.09 -22.94
N ARG A 127 23.51 4.26 -23.50
CA ARG A 127 23.71 4.19 -24.95
C ARG A 127 22.45 3.72 -25.70
N PHE A 128 21.65 2.84 -25.12
CA PHE A 128 20.36 2.44 -25.67
C PHE A 128 19.37 3.61 -25.63
N SER A 129 19.23 4.29 -24.49
CA SER A 129 18.37 5.47 -24.33
C SER A 129 18.75 6.62 -25.26
N ASP A 130 20.04 6.86 -25.46
CA ASP A 130 20.56 7.89 -26.37
C ASP A 130 20.18 7.59 -27.83
N ARG A 131 20.16 6.30 -28.20
CA ARG A 131 19.86 5.86 -29.56
C ARG A 131 18.35 5.76 -29.83
N PHE A 132 17.57 5.36 -28.83
CA PHE A 132 16.13 5.13 -28.94
C PHE A 132 15.38 5.85 -27.79
N PRO A 133 15.27 7.18 -27.85
CA PRO A 133 14.60 7.94 -26.80
C PRO A 133 13.11 7.57 -26.73
N GLY A 134 12.63 7.30 -25.52
CA GLY A 134 11.21 7.01 -25.25
C GLY A 134 10.77 5.55 -25.42
N VAL A 135 11.65 4.65 -25.87
CA VAL A 135 11.31 3.24 -26.06
C VAL A 135 11.43 2.42 -24.78
N LEU A 136 12.41 2.72 -23.93
CA LEU A 136 12.52 2.06 -22.64
C LEU A 136 11.33 2.48 -21.77
N PRO A 137 10.44 1.55 -21.38
CA PRO A 137 9.43 1.88 -20.41
C PRO A 137 10.16 2.29 -19.15
N THR A 138 10.03 3.56 -18.76
CA THR A 138 10.37 4.02 -17.42
C THR A 138 9.44 3.29 -16.44
N THR A 139 9.76 2.02 -16.17
CA THR A 139 9.02 1.11 -15.27
C THR A 139 8.94 1.65 -13.85
N VAL A 140 9.70 2.70 -13.54
CA VAL A 140 9.67 3.41 -12.27
C VAL A 140 8.42 4.30 -12.10
N ALA A 141 7.73 4.72 -13.17
CA ALA A 141 6.63 5.68 -13.04
C ALA A 141 5.27 5.06 -12.64
N MET A 142 5.05 3.77 -12.88
CA MET A 142 3.74 3.13 -12.68
C MET A 142 3.57 2.37 -11.34
N ALA A 143 4.64 2.19 -10.55
CA ALA A 143 4.54 1.55 -9.25
C ALA A 143 4.07 2.49 -8.11
N LEU A 144 4.12 3.81 -8.33
CA LEU A 144 3.82 4.83 -7.31
C LEU A 144 2.32 5.17 -7.12
N PRO A 145 1.41 5.12 -8.12
CA PRO A 145 0.01 5.51 -7.90
C PRO A 145 -0.77 4.55 -6.99
N LEU A 146 -0.42 3.26 -6.99
CA LEU A 146 -1.16 2.25 -6.22
C LEU A 146 -0.89 2.33 -4.71
N VAL A 147 0.33 2.71 -4.31
CA VAL A 147 0.68 2.88 -2.90
C VAL A 147 -0.07 4.09 -2.29
N LEU A 148 -0.24 5.16 -3.07
CA LEU A 148 -0.98 6.34 -2.61
C LEU A 148 -2.51 6.12 -2.59
N TYR A 149 -3.06 5.34 -3.52
CA TYR A 149 -4.48 4.98 -3.50
C TYR A 149 -4.84 4.12 -2.27
N ALA A 150 -3.96 3.19 -1.88
CA ALA A 150 -4.17 2.37 -0.69
C ALA A 150 -4.10 3.17 0.63
N GLN A 151 -3.30 4.24 0.69
CA GLN A 151 -3.22 5.10 1.87
C GLN A 151 -4.45 6.00 2.08
N ARG A 152 -5.14 6.42 1.01
CA ARG A 152 -6.27 7.36 1.11
C ARG A 152 -7.57 6.72 1.63
N ARG A 153 -7.74 5.41 1.44
CA ARG A 153 -8.95 4.67 1.86
C ARG A 153 -9.00 4.34 3.36
N ARG A 154 -7.87 4.43 4.08
CA ARG A 154 -7.81 4.18 5.54
C ARG A 154 -8.12 5.39 6.42
N ARG A 155 -8.30 6.58 5.84
CA ARG A 155 -8.56 7.84 6.56
C ARG A 155 -10.02 8.31 6.49
N ARG A 156 -10.91 7.54 5.87
CA ARG A 156 -12.37 7.72 5.92
C ARG A 156 -12.96 6.55 6.68
#